data_AF-A0A7S1YYB7-F1
#
_entry.id   AF-A0A7S1YYB7-F1
#
_cell.length_a   1.000
_cell.length_b   1.000
_cell.length_c   1.000
_cell.angle_alpha   90.00
_cell.angle_beta   90.00
_cell.angle_gamma   90.00
#
_symmetry.space_group_name_H-M   'P 1'
#
loop_
_entity.id
_entity.type
_entity.pdbx_description
1 polymer ?
#
loop_
_entity_poly.entity_id
_entity_poly.type
_entity_poly.pdbx_seq_one_letter_code
_entity_poly.pdbx_strand_id
1 'polypeptide(L)'
;PSSSRDIVPGLLRRRHAEYGDVANPYATAHADWVSDVVRPAVNGRFRTLRGPDATRAIGTSLGGQASLHLLLRRPDLYGGAAMLSPAFQPPTVAAAAASSNSLRDKVLYLDNGGDVGEVKVPFFDLVDHMTENHWWNPGYFWLDTQLQPGIDAMRAALDWTGVGYRYD
;
A
#
# COMPACT_ATOMS: atom_id res chain seq x y z
N PRO A 1 5.64 -0.67 -20.50
CA PRO A 1 5.13 -1.98 -20.05
C PRO A 1 6.13 -2.67 -19.11
N SER A 2 5.81 -2.73 -17.81
CA SER A 2 6.42 -3.60 -16.77
C SER A 2 7.70 -4.31 -17.24
N SER A 3 8.83 -3.61 -17.21
CA SER A 3 9.97 -3.99 -18.06
C SER A 3 10.97 -4.89 -17.36
N SER A 4 11.38 -5.92 -18.10
CA SER A 4 12.36 -6.96 -17.81
C SER A 4 13.80 -6.52 -17.49
N ARG A 5 14.07 -5.24 -17.18
CA ARG A 5 15.43 -4.74 -16.90
C ARG A 5 15.46 -3.66 -15.82
N ASP A 6 16.51 -3.72 -15.00
CA ASP A 6 16.84 -2.72 -13.98
C ASP A 6 17.20 -1.36 -14.61
N ILE A 7 17.03 -0.28 -13.84
CA ILE A 7 17.53 1.06 -14.22
C ILE A 7 19.06 1.03 -14.27
N VAL A 8 19.66 0.38 -13.26
CA VAL A 8 21.08 0.00 -13.24
C VAL A 8 21.15 -1.50 -12.93
N PRO A 9 21.66 -2.34 -13.84
CA PRO A 9 21.72 -3.79 -13.66
C PRO A 9 22.28 -4.19 -12.30
N GLY A 10 21.51 -4.93 -11.51
CA GLY A 10 21.91 -5.46 -10.20
C GLY A 10 21.93 -4.45 -9.05
N LEU A 11 21.78 -3.14 -9.32
CA LEU A 11 21.89 -2.09 -8.31
C LEU A 11 20.56 -1.34 -8.10
N LEU A 12 19.90 -0.92 -9.18
CA LEU A 12 18.65 -0.17 -9.11
C LEU A 12 17.54 -0.91 -9.84
N ARG A 13 16.86 -1.80 -9.11
CA ARG A 13 15.71 -2.52 -9.64
C ARG A 13 14.59 -1.54 -9.95
N ARG A 14 14.22 -1.48 -11.24
CA ARG A 14 13.17 -0.59 -11.74
C ARG A 14 11.84 -0.79 -11.01
N ARG A 15 11.56 -2.03 -10.62
CA ARG A 15 10.36 -2.38 -9.86
C ARG A 15 10.24 -1.58 -8.56
N HIS A 16 11.31 -1.46 -7.78
CA HIS A 16 11.25 -0.68 -6.52
C HIS A 16 10.97 0.82 -6.78
N ALA A 17 11.40 1.35 -7.93
CA ALA A 17 11.08 2.73 -8.31
C ALA A 17 9.63 2.89 -8.79
N GLU A 18 9.06 1.89 -9.49
CA GLU A 18 7.68 1.89 -9.97
C GLU A 18 6.64 1.77 -8.84
N TYR A 19 7.00 1.14 -7.72
CA TYR A 19 6.18 1.09 -6.50
C TYR A 19 6.66 2.10 -5.43
N GLY A 20 7.51 3.05 -5.83
CA GLY A 20 8.02 4.11 -4.95
C GLY A 20 6.95 5.10 -4.53
N ASP A 21 7.34 6.08 -3.73
CA ASP A 21 6.41 7.09 -3.23
C ASP A 21 5.79 7.96 -4.32
N VAL A 22 4.79 8.74 -3.93
CA VAL A 22 4.04 9.64 -4.80
C VAL A 22 4.87 10.71 -5.52
N ALA A 23 6.03 11.09 -5.00
CA ALA A 23 6.94 12.04 -5.63
C ALA A 23 7.88 11.37 -6.66
N ASN A 24 7.92 10.04 -6.71
CA ASN A 24 8.76 9.32 -7.66
C ASN A 24 8.15 9.36 -9.08
N PRO A 25 8.87 9.86 -10.09
CA PRO A 25 8.37 9.91 -11.46
C PRO A 25 8.10 8.52 -12.06
N TYR A 26 8.82 7.49 -11.62
CA TYR A 26 8.57 6.11 -12.04
C TYR A 26 7.27 5.55 -11.44
N ALA A 27 6.96 5.90 -10.19
CA ALA A 27 5.70 5.52 -9.56
C ALA A 27 4.50 6.21 -10.22
N THR A 28 4.66 7.50 -10.53
CA THR A 28 3.70 8.26 -11.33
C THR A 28 3.46 7.61 -12.70
N ALA A 29 4.52 7.28 -13.44
CA ALA A 29 4.39 6.65 -14.75
C ALA A 29 3.75 5.26 -14.69
N HIS A 30 4.03 4.49 -13.63
CA HIS A 30 3.37 3.22 -13.38
C HIS A 30 1.86 3.41 -13.12
N ALA A 31 1.49 4.38 -12.28
CA ALA A 31 0.08 4.67 -11.98
C ALA A 31 -0.70 5.12 -13.23
N ASP A 32 -0.09 5.96 -14.08
CA ASP A 32 -0.68 6.38 -15.36
C ASP A 32 -0.83 5.19 -16.31
N TRP A 33 0.21 4.35 -16.45
CA TRP A 33 0.14 3.17 -17.30
C TRP A 33 -0.97 2.19 -16.87
N VAL A 34 -1.12 1.96 -15.56
CA VAL A 34 -2.21 1.12 -15.05
C VAL A 34 -3.58 1.75 -15.35
N SER A 35 -3.72 3.05 -15.12
CA SER A 35 -5.00 3.77 -15.23
C SER A 35 -5.48 3.97 -16.67
N ASP A 36 -4.54 4.27 -17.58
CA ASP A 36 -4.81 4.72 -18.94
C ASP A 36 -4.51 3.67 -20.01
N VAL A 37 -3.76 2.62 -19.67
CA VAL A 37 -3.46 1.51 -20.61
C VAL A 37 -4.08 0.21 -20.13
N VAL A 38 -3.72 -0.26 -18.93
CA VAL A 38 -4.16 -1.58 -18.44
C VAL A 38 -5.66 -1.61 -18.21
N ARG A 39 -6.19 -0.66 -17.46
CA ARG A 39 -7.61 -0.61 -17.12
C ARG A 39 -8.50 -0.51 -18.38
N PRO A 40 -8.25 0.37 -19.36
CA PRO A 40 -9.02 0.40 -20.62
C PRO A 40 -8.92 -0.91 -21.41
N ALA A 41 -7.74 -1.53 -21.48
CA ALA A 41 -7.58 -2.83 -22.16
C ALA A 41 -8.42 -3.93 -21.50
N VAL A 42 -8.44 -4.00 -20.16
CA VAL A 42 -9.29 -4.93 -19.40
C VAL A 42 -10.77 -4.63 -19.65
N ASN A 43 -11.17 -3.36 -19.54
CA ASN A 43 -12.56 -2.92 -19.73
C ASN A 43 -13.09 -3.10 -21.16
N GLY A 44 -12.20 -3.17 -22.16
CA GLY A 44 -12.55 -3.49 -23.55
C GLY A 44 -12.67 -4.98 -23.83
N ARG A 45 -12.02 -5.84 -23.02
CA ARG A 45 -12.00 -7.29 -23.22
C ARG A 45 -13.00 -8.04 -22.36
N PHE A 46 -13.38 -7.50 -21.21
CA PHE A 46 -14.28 -8.13 -20.25
C PHE A 46 -15.48 -7.25 -19.94
N ARG A 47 -16.60 -7.87 -19.52
CA ARG A 47 -17.79 -7.17 -19.04
C ARG A 47 -17.55 -6.65 -17.63
N THR A 48 -16.94 -5.48 -17.51
CA THR A 48 -16.66 -4.82 -16.24
C THR A 48 -17.64 -3.68 -15.96
N LEU A 49 -17.88 -3.40 -14.67
CA LEU A 49 -18.42 -2.11 -14.24
C LEU A 49 -17.26 -1.11 -14.21
N ARG A 50 -17.43 0.05 -14.86
CA ARG A 50 -16.31 0.97 -15.16
C ARG A 50 -16.24 2.20 -14.25
N GLY A 51 -17.28 2.41 -13.44
CA GLY A 51 -17.38 3.55 -12.53
C GLY A 51 -16.44 3.42 -11.34
N PRO A 52 -16.10 4.55 -10.69
CA PRO A 52 -15.22 4.56 -9.52
C PRO A 52 -15.77 3.70 -8.38
N ASP A 53 -17.09 3.65 -8.19
CA ASP A 53 -17.71 2.83 -7.13
C ASP A 53 -17.44 1.33 -7.27
N ALA A 54 -17.22 0.87 -8.50
CA ALA A 54 -16.94 -0.53 -8.82
C ALA A 54 -15.45 -0.82 -9.09
N THR A 55 -14.58 0.19 -8.98
CA THR A 55 -13.15 0.06 -9.26
C THR A 55 -12.35 0.33 -7.98
N ARG A 56 -11.52 -0.64 -7.58
CA ARG A 56 -10.67 -0.58 -6.39
C ARG A 56 -9.26 -1.08 -6.74
N ALA A 57 -8.24 -0.54 -6.07
CA ALA A 57 -6.88 -1.04 -6.15
C ALA A 57 -6.52 -1.80 -4.87
N ILE A 58 -5.71 -2.85 -4.96
CA ILE A 58 -5.26 -3.63 -3.81
C ILE A 58 -3.82 -4.11 -4.03
N GLY A 59 -3.02 -4.10 -2.96
CA GLY A 59 -1.67 -4.62 -3.00
C GLY A 59 -1.03 -4.77 -1.63
N THR A 60 0.06 -5.53 -1.60
CA THR A 60 0.86 -5.82 -0.40
C THR A 60 2.16 -5.03 -0.40
N SER A 61 2.67 -4.63 0.78
CA SER A 61 3.97 -3.95 0.91
C SER A 61 4.05 -2.68 0.04
N LEU A 62 5.06 -2.54 -0.82
CA LEU A 62 5.16 -1.45 -1.78
C LEU A 62 3.98 -1.42 -2.77
N GLY A 63 3.33 -2.57 -3.03
CA GLY A 63 2.09 -2.65 -3.79
C GLY A 63 0.89 -2.02 -3.07
N GLY A 64 0.87 -2.02 -1.73
CA GLY A 64 -0.13 -1.31 -0.94
C GLY A 64 0.02 0.21 -1.09
N GLN A 65 1.25 0.71 -1.00
CA GLN A 65 1.55 2.11 -1.31
C GLN A 65 1.16 2.49 -2.74
N ALA A 66 1.50 1.67 -3.74
CA ALA A 66 1.12 1.95 -5.13
C ALA A 66 -0.40 1.88 -5.36
N SER A 67 -1.14 1.06 -4.61
CA SER A 67 -2.60 1.01 -4.67
C SER A 67 -3.22 2.31 -4.17
N LEU A 68 -2.70 2.85 -3.06
CA LEU A 68 -3.09 4.18 -2.60
C LEU A 68 -2.68 5.27 -3.60
N HIS A 69 -1.50 5.16 -4.22
CA HIS A 69 -1.05 6.09 -5.25
C HIS A 69 -2.06 6.17 -6.41
N LEU A 70 -2.56 5.02 -6.91
CA LEU A 70 -3.58 4.99 -7.96
C LEU A 70 -4.84 5.78 -7.56
N LEU A 71 -5.30 5.58 -6.33
CA LEU A 71 -6.46 6.29 -5.79
C LEU A 71 -6.22 7.81 -5.66
N LEU A 72 -5.09 8.21 -5.09
CA LEU A 72 -4.73 9.62 -4.91
C LEU A 72 -4.61 10.34 -6.26
N ARG A 73 -4.05 9.66 -7.25
CA ARG A 73 -3.78 10.23 -8.57
C ARG A 73 -5.02 10.27 -9.45
N ARG A 74 -5.88 9.24 -9.36
CA ARG A 74 -7.07 9.07 -10.19
C ARG A 74 -8.33 8.78 -9.36
N PRO A 75 -8.75 9.68 -8.45
CA PRO A 75 -9.95 9.51 -7.64
C PRO A 75 -11.24 9.51 -8.47
N ASP A 76 -11.16 9.97 -9.73
CA ASP A 76 -12.21 9.85 -10.76
C ASP A 76 -12.40 8.41 -11.25
N LEU A 77 -11.35 7.59 -11.18
CA LEU A 77 -11.36 6.21 -11.68
C LEU A 77 -11.46 5.17 -10.59
N TYR A 78 -10.89 5.43 -9.42
CA TYR A 78 -10.83 4.50 -8.30
C TYR A 78 -11.68 5.04 -7.16
N GLY A 79 -12.64 4.25 -6.69
CA GLY A 79 -13.44 4.61 -5.52
C GLY A 79 -12.84 4.12 -4.19
N GLY A 80 -11.63 3.56 -4.21
CA GLY A 80 -10.97 3.08 -2.99
C GLY A 80 -9.73 2.22 -3.23
N ALA A 81 -9.01 1.95 -2.15
CA ALA A 81 -7.77 1.19 -2.14
C ALA A 81 -7.68 0.32 -0.88
N ALA A 82 -7.08 -0.87 -1.01
CA ALA A 82 -6.69 -1.74 0.09
C ALA A 82 -5.16 -1.86 0.14
N MET A 83 -4.60 -1.49 1.29
CA MET A 83 -3.17 -1.38 1.54
C MET A 83 -2.79 -2.42 2.60
N LEU A 84 -2.27 -3.58 2.16
CA LEU A 84 -1.95 -4.71 3.02
C LEU A 84 -0.46 -4.68 3.42
N SER A 85 -0.16 -4.64 4.71
CA SER A 85 1.18 -4.41 5.27
C SER A 85 1.99 -3.36 4.49
N PRO A 86 1.47 -2.14 4.30
CA PRO A 86 2.04 -1.19 3.36
C PRO A 86 3.32 -0.56 3.87
N ALA A 87 4.28 -0.36 2.97
CA ALA A 87 5.51 0.38 3.24
C ALA A 87 5.31 1.88 2.92
N PHE A 88 4.55 2.58 3.76
CA PHE A 88 4.29 4.01 3.53
C PHE A 88 5.54 4.86 3.74
N GLN A 89 5.88 5.62 2.71
CA GLN A 89 6.91 6.64 2.77
C GLN A 89 6.30 8.01 3.13
N PRO A 90 7.05 8.92 3.78
CA PRO A 90 6.53 10.22 4.20
C PRO A 90 5.82 11.04 3.11
N PRO A 91 6.30 11.08 1.84
CA PRO A 91 5.59 11.80 0.78
C PRO A 91 4.19 11.24 0.53
N THR A 92 4.01 9.92 0.62
CA THR A 92 2.71 9.25 0.44
C THR A 92 1.74 9.64 1.56
N VAL A 93 2.21 9.69 2.82
CA VAL A 93 1.40 10.13 3.97
C VAL A 93 0.97 11.59 3.79
N ALA A 94 1.92 12.46 3.41
CA ALA A 94 1.63 13.87 3.17
C ALA A 94 0.61 14.08 2.04
N ALA A 95 0.73 13.31 0.95
CA ALA A 95 -0.23 13.37 -0.15
C ALA A 95 -1.63 12.89 0.27
N ALA A 96 -1.73 11.83 1.08
CA ALA A 96 -3.03 11.39 1.60
C ALA A 96 -3.72 12.48 2.43
N ALA A 97 -2.98 13.17 3.31
CA ALA A 97 -3.50 14.31 4.07
C ALA A 97 -3.95 15.46 3.15
N ALA A 98 -3.10 15.84 2.19
CA ALA A 98 -3.37 16.93 1.26
C ALA A 98 -4.57 16.63 0.33
N SER A 99 -4.79 15.36 -0.01
CA SER A 99 -5.87 14.90 -0.90
C SER A 99 -7.14 14.51 -0.14
N SER A 100 -7.25 14.81 1.15
CA SER A 100 -8.37 14.39 2.02
C SER A 100 -9.76 14.61 1.41
N ASN A 101 -10.04 15.76 0.81
CA ASN A 101 -11.33 16.02 0.16
C ASN A 101 -11.68 15.01 -0.94
N SER A 102 -10.69 14.53 -1.69
CA SER A 102 -10.89 13.51 -2.73
C SER A 102 -11.07 12.10 -2.19
N LEU A 103 -10.67 11.87 -0.93
CA LEU A 103 -10.70 10.58 -0.24
C LEU A 103 -11.92 10.38 0.65
N ARG A 104 -12.63 11.43 1.07
CA ARG A 104 -13.76 11.34 2.00
C ARG A 104 -14.85 10.34 1.57
N ASP A 105 -15.13 10.28 0.27
CA ASP A 105 -16.14 9.38 -0.29
C ASP A 105 -15.54 8.07 -0.84
N LYS A 106 -14.31 7.74 -0.43
CA LYS A 106 -13.57 6.57 -0.93
C LYS A 106 -13.47 5.50 0.15
N VAL A 107 -13.33 4.25 -0.28
CA VAL A 107 -13.14 3.11 0.61
C VAL A 107 -11.65 2.88 0.81
N LEU A 108 -11.14 3.17 2.01
CA LEU A 108 -9.76 2.87 2.39
C LEU A 108 -9.75 1.68 3.35
N TYR A 109 -8.95 0.67 3.03
CA TYR A 109 -8.68 -0.48 3.89
C TYR A 109 -7.18 -0.57 4.15
N LEU A 110 -6.82 -0.73 5.41
CA LEU A 110 -5.47 -0.95 5.88
C LEU A 110 -5.44 -2.24 6.68
N ASP A 111 -4.35 -2.98 6.54
CA ASP A 111 -4.07 -4.17 7.34
C ASP A 111 -2.57 -4.16 7.66
N ASN A 112 -2.20 -4.59 8.85
CA ASN A 112 -0.82 -4.92 9.17
C ASN A 112 -0.76 -6.18 10.03
N GLY A 113 -0.18 -7.26 9.50
CA GLY A 113 0.20 -8.39 10.34
C GLY A 113 1.13 -7.96 11.48
N GLY A 114 0.89 -8.47 12.70
CA GLY A 114 1.68 -8.13 13.89
C GLY A 114 0.90 -7.36 14.93
N ASP A 115 1.49 -6.29 15.49
CA ASP A 115 0.99 -5.53 16.65
C ASP A 115 -0.32 -4.76 16.34
N VAL A 116 -1.43 -5.47 16.15
CA VAL A 116 -2.77 -4.93 15.85
C VAL A 116 -3.57 -4.70 17.13
N GLY A 117 -3.05 -3.86 18.02
CA GLY A 117 -3.80 -3.29 19.17
C GLY A 117 -4.19 -4.28 20.28
N GLU A 118 -4.75 -5.45 19.96
CA GLU A 118 -5.14 -6.53 20.86
C GLU A 118 -4.01 -7.55 21.08
N VAL A 119 -3.14 -7.75 20.10
CA VAL A 119 -1.98 -8.64 20.21
C VAL A 119 -0.73 -7.80 19.98
N LYS A 120 -0.03 -7.43 21.05
CA LYS A 120 1.27 -6.76 20.91
C LYS A 120 2.37 -7.79 20.73
N VAL A 121 3.10 -7.72 19.63
CA VAL A 121 4.31 -8.52 19.47
C VAL A 121 5.42 -7.78 20.20
N PRO A 122 6.02 -8.35 21.27
CA PRO A 122 7.13 -7.70 21.95
C PRO A 122 8.25 -7.39 20.97
N PHE A 123 8.91 -6.24 21.14
CA PHE A 123 10.10 -5.85 20.37
C PHE A 123 11.21 -6.92 20.37
N PHE A 124 11.18 -7.80 21.37
CA PHE A 124 12.01 -8.98 21.47
C PHE A 124 11.25 -10.05 22.27
N ASP A 125 10.85 -11.15 21.63
CA ASP A 125 10.31 -12.32 22.32
C ASP A 125 11.27 -13.50 22.16
N LEU A 126 12.02 -13.76 23.24
CA LEU A 126 13.10 -14.76 23.28
C LEU A 126 12.55 -16.20 23.24
N VAL A 127 11.26 -16.38 23.55
CA VAL A 127 10.59 -17.68 23.70
C VAL A 127 9.51 -17.92 22.65
N ASP A 128 9.29 -16.99 21.72
CA ASP A 128 8.35 -17.17 20.62
C ASP A 128 8.73 -18.40 19.75
N HIS A 129 7.72 -19.21 19.43
CA HIS A 129 7.83 -20.51 18.75
C HIS A 129 8.84 -21.52 19.33
N MET A 130 9.14 -21.51 20.63
CA MET A 130 9.75 -22.68 21.28
C MET A 130 8.73 -23.82 21.36
N THR A 131 8.67 -24.65 20.32
CA THR A 131 7.82 -25.84 20.27
C THR A 131 8.66 -27.10 20.31
N GLU A 132 8.13 -28.20 20.84
CA GLU A 132 8.85 -29.48 21.00
C GLU A 132 9.44 -30.02 19.68
N ASN A 133 8.94 -29.56 18.52
CA ASN A 133 9.35 -30.01 17.18
C ASN A 133 10.23 -29.00 16.40
N HIS A 134 10.52 -27.82 16.95
CA HIS A 134 11.36 -26.80 16.30
C HIS A 134 12.30 -26.12 17.31
N TRP A 135 13.61 -26.33 17.14
CA TRP A 135 14.64 -25.55 17.83
C TRP A 135 14.60 -24.09 17.34
N TRP A 136 14.28 -23.18 18.25
CA TRP A 136 14.34 -21.70 18.18
C TRP A 136 14.03 -21.06 16.81
N ASN A 137 12.81 -20.53 16.68
CA ASN A 137 12.40 -19.64 15.58
C ASN A 137 11.77 -18.37 16.19
N PRO A 138 12.53 -17.30 16.48
CA PRO A 138 12.07 -16.14 17.26
C PRO A 138 11.00 -15.27 16.58
N GLY A 139 10.28 -15.79 15.58
CA GLY A 139 9.38 -15.02 14.73
C GLY A 139 10.12 -13.97 13.90
N TYR A 140 9.48 -13.46 12.86
CA TYR A 140 10.01 -12.34 12.08
C TYR A 140 9.59 -11.01 12.71
N PHE A 141 9.83 -10.82 14.02
CA PHE A 141 9.40 -9.63 14.77
C PHE A 141 9.82 -8.30 14.10
N TRP A 142 10.93 -8.31 13.35
CA TRP A 142 11.41 -7.17 12.58
C TRP A 142 10.57 -6.86 11.33
N LEU A 143 9.90 -7.85 10.72
CA LEU A 143 8.96 -7.59 9.63
C LEU A 143 7.69 -6.91 10.17
N ASP A 144 7.23 -7.32 11.35
CA ASP A 144 5.97 -6.84 11.94
C ASP A 144 6.10 -5.42 12.52
N THR A 145 7.25 -5.08 13.11
CA THR A 145 7.48 -3.77 13.74
C THR A 145 8.05 -2.69 12.82
N GLN A 146 8.69 -3.05 11.70
CA GLN A 146 9.36 -2.06 10.83
C GLN A 146 8.36 -1.16 10.08
N LEU A 147 7.16 -1.66 9.76
CA LEU A 147 6.17 -0.93 8.97
C LEU A 147 5.17 -0.15 9.82
N GLN A 148 4.99 -0.53 11.09
CA GLN A 148 4.01 0.05 11.99
C GLN A 148 4.11 1.59 12.12
N PRO A 149 5.30 2.22 12.23
CA PRO A 149 5.39 3.68 12.31
C PRO A 149 4.84 4.41 11.07
N GLY A 150 5.01 3.83 9.88
CA GLY A 150 4.47 4.39 8.64
C GLY A 150 2.95 4.26 8.56
N ILE A 151 2.42 3.17 9.10
CA ILE A 151 0.98 2.91 9.20
C ILE A 151 0.34 3.84 10.23
N ASP A 152 0.93 3.98 11.40
CA ASP A 152 0.46 4.91 12.45
C ASP A 152 0.47 6.36 11.95
N ALA A 153 1.51 6.76 11.22
CA ALA A 153 1.57 8.09 10.60
C ALA A 153 0.47 8.29 9.55
N MET A 154 0.18 7.28 8.73
CA MET A 154 -0.93 7.32 7.77
C MET A 154 -2.27 7.43 8.50
N ARG A 155 -2.50 6.60 9.52
CA ARG A 155 -3.73 6.63 10.33
C ARG A 155 -3.94 7.99 10.97
N ALA A 156 -2.92 8.53 11.63
CA ALA A 156 -2.97 9.87 12.22
C ALA A 156 -3.29 10.96 11.18
N ALA A 157 -2.75 10.87 9.97
CA ALA A 157 -3.05 11.80 8.89
C ALA A 157 -4.52 11.69 8.41
N LEU A 158 -5.05 10.48 8.27
CA LEU A 158 -6.44 10.24 7.89
C LEU A 158 -7.40 10.72 8.98
N ASP A 159 -7.11 10.41 10.24
CA ASP A 159 -7.90 10.84 11.40
C ASP A 159 -7.91 12.38 11.53
N TRP A 160 -6.74 13.02 11.41
CA TRP A 160 -6.61 14.48 11.48
C TRP A 160 -7.39 15.20 10.37
N THR A 161 -7.50 14.58 9.20
CA THR A 161 -8.25 15.13 8.06
C THR A 161 -9.72 14.67 8.02
N GLY A 162 -10.14 13.75 8.89
CA GLY A 162 -11.48 13.19 8.92
C GLY A 162 -11.81 12.32 7.70
N VAL A 163 -10.83 11.61 7.14
CA VAL A 163 -11.02 10.61 6.09
C VAL A 163 -11.28 9.26 6.76
N GLY A 164 -12.42 8.64 6.43
CA GLY A 164 -12.76 7.32 6.96
C GLY A 164 -11.88 6.20 6.38
N TYR A 165 -11.48 5.26 7.21
CA TYR A 165 -10.77 4.04 6.81
C TYR A 165 -11.18 2.85 7.69
N ARG A 166 -10.88 1.65 7.22
CA ARG A 166 -10.92 0.41 8.02
C ARG A 166 -9.48 -0.05 8.28
N TYR A 167 -9.22 -0.52 9.49
CA TYR A 167 -7.93 -1.06 9.90
C TYR A 167 -8.15 -2.32 10.71
N ASP A 168 -7.61 -3.44 10.22
CA ASP A 168 -7.60 -4.73 10.90
C ASP A 168 -6.15 -5.14 11.24
#